data_AF-A0A353N5U5-F1
#
_entry.id   AF-A0A353N5U5-F1
#
_cell.length_a   1.000
_cell.length_b   1.000
_cell.length_c   1.000
_cell.angle_alpha   90.00
_cell.angle_beta   90.00
_cell.angle_gamma   90.00
#
_symmetry.space_group_name_H-M   'P 1'
#
loop_
_entity.id
_entity.type
_entity.pdbx_description
1 polymer ?
#
loop_
_entity_poly.entity_id
_entity_poly.type
_entity_poly.pdbx_seq_one_letter_code
_entity_poly.pdbx_strand_id
1 'polypeptide(L)'
;MVKLRSQIFYSLGEIFIDSYQEVSEKERNKFRNDPGIQLAAENKKNYWIKKENRQRVFLISFPIYCDHDLVGVMRLTYPLAAEDVFRNRLLIVLSIVGLIVLLILGLLLSFFTGQIVTPLTKLRLAVQSFADDQLTDDLKINSGDEVEELALSFNNMATKLNELIENLKTEQNKQKDFFN
;
A
#
# COMPACT_ATOMS: atom_id res chain seq x y z
N MET A 1 22.06 21.80 -11.44
CA MET A 1 22.34 23.02 -10.64
C MET A 1 21.01 23.67 -10.33
N VAL A 2 20.65 23.77 -9.05
CA VAL A 2 19.38 24.41 -8.63
C VAL A 2 19.46 25.89 -8.99
N LYS A 3 18.48 26.40 -9.75
CA LYS A 3 18.35 27.84 -9.99
C LYS A 3 17.55 28.45 -8.83
N LEU A 4 18.27 29.03 -7.87
CA LEU A 4 17.66 29.84 -6.81
C LEU A 4 17.38 31.24 -7.38
N ARG A 5 16.12 31.70 -7.32
CA ARG A 5 15.77 33.09 -7.65
C ARG A 5 15.81 33.92 -6.38
N SER A 6 16.63 34.96 -6.35
CA SER A 6 16.67 35.94 -5.27
C SER A 6 16.05 37.25 -5.73
N GLN A 7 15.26 37.85 -4.85
CA GLN A 7 14.60 39.14 -5.05
C GLN A 7 14.92 40.02 -3.86
N ILE A 8 15.33 41.26 -4.11
CA ILE A 8 15.69 42.23 -3.07
C ILE A 8 14.88 43.49 -3.31
N PHE A 9 14.27 44.01 -2.25
CA PHE A 9 13.58 45.29 -2.22
C PHE A 9 14.21 46.19 -1.17
N TYR A 10 14.72 47.34 -1.60
CA TYR A 10 15.30 48.37 -0.73
C TYR A 10 14.28 49.48 -0.49
N SER A 11 13.93 49.72 0.77
CA SER A 11 12.86 50.64 1.16
C SER A 11 13.24 52.11 0.97
N LEU A 12 14.52 52.47 1.15
CA LEU A 12 14.98 53.86 1.15
C LEU A 12 15.10 54.48 -0.26
N GLY A 13 15.15 53.65 -1.30
CA GLY A 13 15.34 54.10 -2.69
C GLY A 13 14.38 53.44 -3.68
N GLU A 14 13.37 52.72 -3.19
CA GLU A 14 12.44 51.88 -3.96
C GLU A 14 13.13 51.00 -5.02
N ILE A 15 14.35 50.55 -4.73
CA ILE A 15 15.14 49.72 -5.62
C ILE A 15 14.64 48.28 -5.49
N PHE A 16 14.23 47.69 -6.60
CA PHE A 16 13.87 46.28 -6.67
C PHE A 16 14.79 45.56 -7.66
N ILE A 17 15.45 44.50 -7.18
CA ILE A 17 16.40 43.70 -7.95
C ILE A 17 15.90 42.26 -7.95
N ASP A 18 15.93 41.63 -9.13
CA ASP A 18 15.58 40.23 -9.30
C ASP A 18 16.71 39.51 -10.04
N SER A 19 17.15 38.37 -9.52
CA SER A 19 18.24 37.60 -10.11
C SER A 19 17.88 36.88 -11.40
N TYR A 20 16.60 36.85 -11.80
CA TYR A 20 16.11 36.05 -12.91
C TYR A 20 15.64 36.87 -14.13
N GLN A 21 14.97 38.00 -13.92
CA GLN A 21 14.35 38.79 -15.00
C GLN A 21 14.42 40.30 -14.74
N GLU A 22 14.37 41.06 -15.82
CA GLU A 22 14.17 42.51 -15.76
C GLU A 22 12.76 42.81 -15.23
N VAL A 23 12.67 43.76 -14.33
CA VAL A 23 11.53 43.87 -13.41
C VAL A 23 10.46 44.76 -14.02
N SER A 24 9.32 44.17 -14.37
CA SER A 24 8.10 44.94 -14.68
C SER A 24 7.49 45.57 -13.42
N GLU A 25 6.91 46.77 -13.53
CA GLU A 25 6.15 47.41 -12.46
C GLU A 25 5.06 46.50 -11.86
N LYS A 26 4.44 45.67 -12.70
CA LYS A 26 3.42 44.70 -12.26
C LYS A 26 4.01 43.65 -11.30
N GLU A 27 5.23 43.19 -11.57
CA GLU A 27 5.91 42.22 -10.71
C GLU A 27 6.38 42.86 -9.40
N ARG A 28 6.85 44.11 -9.46
CA ARG A 28 7.21 44.90 -8.28
C ARG A 28 6.02 45.08 -7.35
N ASN A 29 4.85 45.43 -7.89
CA ASN A 29 3.63 45.59 -7.10
C ASN A 29 3.13 44.25 -6.54
N LYS A 30 3.19 43.16 -7.32
CA LYS A 30 2.87 41.81 -6.83
C LYS A 30 3.78 41.41 -5.68
N PHE A 31 5.07 41.73 -5.75
CA PHE A 31 6.05 41.43 -4.71
C PHE A 31 5.76 42.19 -3.42
N ARG A 32 5.59 43.53 -3.48
CA ARG A 32 5.32 44.37 -2.30
C ARG A 32 4.02 43.96 -1.58
N ASN A 33 3.02 43.53 -2.34
CA ASN A 33 1.72 43.12 -1.80
C ASN A 33 1.69 41.66 -1.34
N ASP A 34 2.77 40.90 -1.48
CA ASP A 34 2.80 39.53 -0.95
C ASP A 34 2.89 39.56 0.59
N PRO A 35 2.01 38.83 1.31
CA PRO A 35 1.99 38.83 2.77
C PRO A 35 3.34 38.45 3.40
N GLY A 36 4.12 37.57 2.76
CA GLY A 36 5.45 37.20 3.26
C GLY A 36 6.47 38.33 3.14
N ILE A 37 6.31 39.23 2.16
CA ILE A 37 7.15 40.44 2.07
C ILE A 37 6.72 41.46 3.12
N GLN A 38 5.42 41.67 3.32
CA GLN A 38 4.91 42.60 4.34
C GLN A 38 5.36 42.17 5.74
N LEU A 39 5.26 40.89 6.08
CA LEU A 39 5.77 40.36 7.34
C LEU A 39 7.29 40.58 7.50
N ALA A 40 8.06 40.37 6.42
CA ALA A 40 9.49 40.63 6.47
C ALA A 40 9.82 42.12 6.60
N ALA A 41 9.01 43.00 6.01
CA ALA A 41 9.09 44.45 6.19
C ALA A 41 8.66 44.90 7.61
N GLU A 42 7.87 44.09 8.32
CA GLU A 42 7.60 44.23 9.75
C GLU A 42 8.64 43.53 10.63
N ASN A 43 9.84 43.28 10.10
CA ASN A 43 10.95 42.67 10.82
C ASN A 43 10.73 41.17 11.19
N LYS A 44 9.79 40.47 10.54
CA LYS A 44 9.48 39.05 10.80
C LYS A 44 9.96 38.14 9.68
N LYS A 45 10.99 37.33 9.97
CA LYS A 45 11.41 36.22 9.09
C LYS A 45 10.26 35.24 8.92
N ASN A 46 9.99 34.81 7.69
CA ASN A 46 8.88 33.89 7.40
C ASN A 46 9.15 33.03 6.16
N TYR A 47 8.34 31.99 6.01
CA TYR A 47 8.36 31.12 4.83
C TYR A 47 6.95 30.75 4.39
N TRP A 48 6.79 30.49 3.09
CA TRP A 48 5.53 30.07 2.47
C TRP A 48 5.81 29.00 1.42
N ILE A 49 4.95 27.99 1.33
CA ILE A 49 4.92 27.06 0.19
C ILE A 49 3.65 27.35 -0.59
N LYS A 50 3.79 27.84 -1.83
CA LYS A 50 2.67 28.19 -2.71
C LYS A 50 2.76 27.41 -4.00
N LYS A 51 1.64 27.28 -4.72
CA LYS A 51 1.61 26.68 -6.06
C LYS A 51 1.50 27.81 -7.09
N GLU A 52 2.57 28.06 -7.85
CA GLU A 52 2.62 29.03 -8.95
C GLU A 52 2.81 28.29 -10.27
N ASN A 53 2.02 28.61 -11.30
CA ASN A 53 2.11 27.98 -12.63
C ASN A 53 2.16 26.42 -12.59
N ARG A 54 1.32 25.83 -11.72
CA ARG A 54 1.22 24.38 -11.45
C ARG A 54 2.43 23.75 -10.73
N GLN A 55 3.45 24.52 -10.40
CA GLN A 55 4.63 24.05 -9.65
C GLN A 55 4.59 24.57 -8.22
N ARG A 56 5.00 23.74 -7.26
CA ARG A 56 5.18 24.22 -5.89
C ARG A 56 6.47 25.04 -5.83
N VAL A 57 6.41 26.17 -5.14
CA VAL A 57 7.55 27.05 -4.89
C VAL A 57 7.65 27.29 -3.39
N PHE A 58 8.88 27.22 -2.88
CA PHE A 58 9.21 27.55 -1.51
C PHE A 58 9.77 28.96 -1.45
N LEU A 59 9.08 29.84 -0.74
CA LEU A 59 9.39 31.26 -0.61
C LEU A 59 9.90 31.50 0.80
N ILE A 60 11.11 32.02 0.93
CA ILE A 60 11.69 32.42 2.21
C ILE A 60 11.90 33.93 2.14
N SER A 61 11.33 34.67 3.09
CA SER A 61 11.43 36.14 3.12
C SER A 61 12.06 36.60 4.44
N PHE A 62 13.03 37.52 4.37
CA PHE A 62 13.72 38.04 5.55
C PHE A 62 14.10 39.52 5.40
N PRO A 63 14.08 40.28 6.50
CA PRO A 63 14.56 41.67 6.54
C PRO A 63 16.06 41.78 6.27
N ILE A 64 16.47 42.88 5.65
CA ILE A 64 17.86 43.29 5.45
C ILE A 64 18.12 44.54 6.29
N TYR A 65 19.24 44.57 7.01
CA TYR A 65 19.63 45.68 7.88
C TYR A 65 20.93 46.32 7.42
N CYS A 66 21.04 47.64 7.56
CA CYS A 66 22.29 48.39 7.54
C CYS A 66 22.36 49.23 8.81
N ASP A 67 23.47 49.18 9.54
CA ASP A 67 23.66 49.93 10.79
C ASP A 67 22.53 49.77 11.81
N HIS A 68 21.97 48.55 11.92
CA HIS A 68 20.82 48.16 12.77
C HIS A 68 19.45 48.69 12.32
N ASP A 69 19.40 49.52 11.29
CA ASP A 69 18.16 49.99 10.70
C ASP A 69 17.66 49.02 9.62
N LEU A 70 16.35 48.77 9.61
CA LEU A 70 15.70 47.95 8.59
C LEU A 70 15.69 48.74 7.27
N VAL A 71 16.48 48.28 6.29
CA VAL A 71 16.64 48.96 5.01
C VAL A 71 15.92 48.29 3.85
N GLY A 72 15.51 47.03 4.01
CA GLY A 72 14.84 46.30 2.94
C GLY A 72 14.41 44.89 3.29
N VAL A 73 13.99 44.16 2.25
CA VAL A 73 13.54 42.76 2.33
C VAL A 73 14.21 41.96 1.22
N MET A 74 14.70 40.77 1.57
CA MET A 74 15.14 39.76 0.63
C MET A 74 14.16 38.60 0.60
N ARG A 75 13.90 38.08 -0.60
CA ARG A 75 13.16 36.83 -0.82
C ARG A 75 14.01 35.86 -1.61
N LEU A 76 14.05 34.63 -1.14
CA LEU A 76 14.56 33.47 -1.87
C LEU A 76 13.39 32.63 -2.35
N THR A 77 13.39 32.31 -3.64
CA THR A 77 12.38 31.48 -4.28
C THR A 77 13.04 30.21 -4.82
N TYR A 78 12.68 29.08 -4.23
CA TYR A 78 13.15 27.75 -4.60
C TYR A 78 12.02 26.98 -5.32
N PRO A 79 12.19 26.61 -6.60
CA PRO A 79 11.21 25.78 -7.30
C PRO A 79 11.30 24.33 -6.83
N LEU A 80 10.19 23.77 -6.35
CA LEU A 80 10.09 22.37 -5.89
C LEU A 80 9.68 21.39 -7.01
N ALA A 81 9.72 21.84 -8.26
CA ALA A 81 9.17 21.10 -9.40
C ALA A 81 9.94 19.80 -9.69
N ALA A 82 11.27 19.80 -9.52
CA ALA A 82 12.10 18.62 -9.77
C ALA A 82 11.83 17.53 -8.72
N GLU A 83 11.69 17.93 -7.48
CA GLU A 83 11.34 17.09 -6.33
C GLU A 83 9.93 16.53 -6.48
N ASP A 84 8.99 17.32 -7.00
CA ASP A 84 7.63 16.88 -7.28
C ASP A 84 7.57 15.82 -8.37
N VAL A 85 8.34 15.98 -9.46
CA VAL A 85 8.41 14.98 -10.52
C VAL A 85 8.99 13.67 -9.98
N PHE A 86 10.06 13.75 -9.20
CA PHE A 86 10.67 12.56 -8.58
C PHE A 86 9.71 11.87 -7.62
N ARG A 87 9.05 12.62 -6.73
CA ARG A 87 8.06 12.10 -5.78
C ARG A 87 6.89 11.43 -6.50
N ASN A 88 6.34 12.06 -7.53
CA ASN A 88 5.22 11.51 -8.27
C ASN A 88 5.60 10.22 -8.99
N ARG A 89 6.80 10.19 -9.59
CA ARG A 89 7.33 8.98 -10.23
C ARG A 89 7.52 7.85 -9.23
N LEU A 90 8.08 8.12 -8.05
CA LEU A 90 8.19 7.15 -6.97
C LEU A 90 6.83 6.60 -6.55
N LEU A 91 5.84 7.46 -6.32
CA LEU A 91 4.49 7.04 -5.92
C LEU A 91 3.82 6.16 -6.99
N ILE A 92 3.99 6.48 -8.28
CA ILE A 92 3.48 5.67 -9.38
C ILE A 92 4.16 4.30 -9.39
N VAL A 93 5.49 4.25 -9.28
CA VAL A 93 6.23 2.99 -9.26
C VAL A 93 5.81 2.13 -8.07
N LEU A 94 5.74 2.71 -6.86
CA LEU A 94 5.29 2.00 -5.67
C LEU A 94 3.86 1.48 -5.80
N SER A 95 2.95 2.27 -6.40
CA SER A 95 1.57 1.85 -6.65
C SER A 95 1.51 0.66 -7.61
N ILE A 96 2.29 0.67 -8.70
CA ILE A 96 2.34 -0.43 -9.66
C ILE A 96 2.92 -1.69 -9.02
N VAL A 97 4.03 -1.57 -8.29
CA VAL A 97 4.63 -2.70 -7.57
C VAL A 97 3.65 -3.26 -6.53
N GLY A 98 3.00 -2.40 -5.76
CA GLY A 98 1.98 -2.80 -4.79
C GLY A 98 0.81 -3.55 -5.43
N LEU A 99 0.33 -3.09 -6.59
CA LEU A 99 -0.73 -3.77 -7.34
C LEU A 99 -0.28 -5.15 -7.82
N ILE A 100 0.93 -5.28 -8.35
CA ILE A 100 1.51 -6.56 -8.80
C ILE A 100 1.60 -7.54 -7.62
N VAL A 101 2.09 -7.08 -6.46
CA VAL A 101 2.18 -7.91 -5.26
C VAL A 101 0.80 -8.40 -4.80
N LEU A 102 -0.21 -7.53 -4.79
CA LEU A 102 -1.59 -7.91 -4.45
C LEU A 102 -2.16 -8.95 -5.42
N LEU A 103 -1.91 -8.81 -6.72
CA LEU A 103 -2.35 -9.79 -7.72
C LEU A 103 -1.67 -11.14 -7.52
N ILE A 104 -0.35 -11.16 -7.32
CA ILE A 104 0.40 -12.39 -7.04
C ILE A 104 -0.11 -13.06 -5.76
N LEU A 105 -0.33 -12.28 -4.70
CA LEU A 105 -0.85 -12.80 -3.44
C LEU A 105 -2.26 -13.37 -3.61
N GLY A 106 -3.13 -12.70 -4.36
CA GLY A 106 -4.47 -13.20 -4.67
C GLY A 106 -4.44 -14.52 -5.45
N LEU A 107 -3.56 -14.65 -6.44
CA LEU A 107 -3.37 -15.88 -7.20
C LEU A 107 -2.85 -17.01 -6.31
N LEU A 108 -1.84 -16.75 -5.48
CA LEU A 108 -1.31 -17.74 -4.54
C LEU A 108 -2.39 -18.20 -3.57
N LEU A 109 -3.11 -17.27 -2.92
CA LEU A 109 -4.19 -17.64 -1.98
C LEU A 109 -5.28 -18.48 -2.65
N SER A 110 -5.67 -18.13 -3.89
CA SER A 110 -6.62 -18.93 -4.66
C SER A 110 -6.08 -20.34 -4.95
N PHE A 111 -4.80 -20.45 -5.30
CA PHE A 111 -4.15 -21.73 -5.56
C PHE A 111 -4.08 -22.60 -4.30
N PHE A 112 -3.61 -22.04 -3.18
CA PHE A 112 -3.55 -22.72 -1.87
C PHE A 112 -4.95 -23.17 -1.39
N THR A 113 -5.97 -22.35 -1.62
CA THR A 113 -7.35 -22.71 -1.27
C THR A 113 -7.84 -23.91 -2.08
N GLY A 114 -7.50 -23.97 -3.37
CA GLY A 114 -7.88 -25.07 -4.25
C GLY A 114 -7.14 -26.38 -3.96
N GLN A 115 -5.83 -26.31 -3.69
CA GLN A 115 -5.00 -27.51 -3.51
C GLN A 115 -4.98 -28.06 -2.09
N ILE A 116 -5.08 -27.21 -1.06
CA ILE A 116 -4.90 -27.66 0.34
C ILE A 116 -6.19 -27.48 1.13
N VAL A 117 -6.74 -26.26 1.19
CA VAL A 117 -7.86 -25.94 2.09
C VAL A 117 -9.13 -26.71 1.71
N THR A 118 -9.46 -26.73 0.41
CA THR A 118 -10.68 -27.39 -0.07
C THR A 118 -10.61 -28.92 0.12
N PRO A 119 -9.53 -29.61 -0.28
CA PRO A 119 -9.38 -31.05 -0.02
C PRO A 119 -9.38 -31.42 1.47
N LEU A 120 -8.68 -30.66 2.31
CA LEU A 120 -8.73 -30.89 3.77
C LEU A 120 -10.13 -30.74 4.35
N THR A 121 -10.90 -29.77 3.85
CA THR A 121 -12.29 -29.59 4.28
C THR A 121 -13.17 -30.76 3.85
N LYS A 122 -12.99 -31.27 2.62
CA LYS A 122 -13.69 -32.48 2.14
C LYS A 122 -13.34 -33.70 2.98
N LEU A 123 -12.06 -33.92 3.26
CA LEU A 123 -11.59 -35.01 4.12
C LEU A 123 -12.20 -34.92 5.52
N ARG A 124 -12.19 -33.73 6.13
CA ARG A 124 -12.82 -33.49 7.43
C ARG A 124 -14.29 -33.89 7.43
N LEU A 125 -15.04 -33.48 6.41
CA LEU A 125 -16.47 -33.80 6.31
C LEU A 125 -16.70 -35.30 6.14
N ALA A 126 -15.90 -35.97 5.30
CA ALA A 126 -15.99 -37.42 5.10
C ALA A 126 -15.70 -38.21 6.38
N VAL A 127 -14.69 -37.80 7.15
CA VAL A 127 -14.37 -38.39 8.45
C VAL A 127 -15.52 -38.21 9.45
N GLN A 128 -16.14 -37.03 9.48
CA GLN A 128 -17.30 -36.78 10.35
C GLN A 128 -18.50 -37.64 9.96
N SER A 129 -18.85 -37.70 8.68
CA SER A 129 -19.93 -38.56 8.19
C SER A 129 -19.70 -40.04 8.51
N PHE A 130 -18.46 -40.52 8.37
CA PHE A 130 -18.11 -41.89 8.70
C PHE A 130 -18.27 -42.20 10.20
N ALA A 131 -17.92 -41.23 11.06
CA ALA A 131 -18.07 -41.38 12.51
C ALA A 131 -19.55 -41.40 12.97
N ASP A 132 -20.45 -40.80 12.19
CA ASP A 132 -21.89 -40.72 12.47
C ASP A 132 -22.68 -41.92 11.88
N ASP A 133 -22.02 -43.04 11.58
CA ASP A 133 -22.60 -44.25 10.95
C ASP A 133 -23.31 -43.98 9.61
N GLN A 134 -23.01 -42.87 8.93
CA GLN A 134 -23.52 -42.60 7.59
C GLN A 134 -22.62 -43.32 6.58
N LEU A 135 -23.21 -43.98 5.58
CA LEU A 135 -22.45 -44.56 4.47
C LEU A 135 -21.66 -43.45 3.78
N THR A 136 -20.35 -43.44 3.97
CA THR A 136 -19.46 -42.51 3.30
C THR A 136 -19.17 -43.05 1.90
N ASP A 137 -19.48 -42.26 0.88
CA ASP A 137 -18.97 -42.51 -0.47
C ASP A 137 -17.44 -42.45 -0.49
N ASP A 138 -16.82 -43.16 -1.43
CA ASP A 138 -15.36 -43.18 -1.63
C ASP A 138 -14.82 -41.75 -1.82
N LEU A 139 -14.06 -41.25 -0.83
CA LEU A 139 -13.52 -39.89 -0.83
C LEU A 139 -12.43 -39.78 -1.90
N LYS A 140 -12.75 -39.11 -3.00
CA LYS A 140 -11.80 -38.85 -4.09
C LYS A 140 -11.18 -37.47 -3.97
N ILE A 141 -9.93 -37.44 -3.54
CA ILE A 141 -9.08 -36.24 -3.48
C ILE A 141 -7.89 -36.46 -4.39
N ASN A 142 -7.64 -35.53 -5.31
CA ASN A 142 -6.52 -35.54 -6.25
C ASN A 142 -5.76 -34.22 -6.13
N SER A 143 -5.01 -34.04 -5.03
CA SER A 143 -4.18 -32.86 -4.80
C SER A 143 -2.72 -33.06 -5.24
N GLY A 144 -2.27 -34.31 -5.43
CA GLY A 144 -0.90 -34.66 -5.80
C GLY A 144 0.13 -34.46 -4.68
N ASP A 145 -0.34 -34.23 -3.45
CA ASP A 145 0.48 -33.93 -2.27
C ASP A 145 0.11 -34.87 -1.09
N GLU A 146 0.64 -34.57 0.09
CA GLU A 146 0.40 -35.36 1.31
C GLU A 146 -1.09 -35.40 1.71
N VAL A 147 -1.93 -34.47 1.24
CA VAL A 147 -3.37 -34.49 1.49
C VAL A 147 -4.06 -35.62 0.71
N GLU A 148 -3.60 -35.94 -0.50
CA GLU A 148 -4.10 -37.07 -1.28
C GLU A 148 -3.70 -38.41 -0.63
N GLU A 149 -2.45 -38.53 -0.17
CA GLU A 149 -2.00 -39.73 0.56
C GLU A 149 -2.81 -39.97 1.85
N LEU A 150 -3.14 -38.88 2.56
CA LEU A 150 -3.98 -38.95 3.75
C LEU A 150 -5.42 -39.39 3.41
N ALA A 151 -5.98 -38.90 2.31
CA ALA A 151 -7.31 -39.30 1.85
C ALA A 151 -7.37 -40.79 1.47
N LEU A 152 -6.35 -41.30 0.76
CA LEU A 152 -6.23 -42.72 0.43
C LEU A 152 -6.09 -43.59 1.69
N SER A 153 -5.31 -43.14 2.65
CA SER A 153 -5.15 -43.83 3.95
C SER A 153 -6.46 -43.89 4.72
N PHE A 154 -7.26 -42.82 4.69
CA PHE A 154 -8.60 -42.80 5.27
C PHE A 154 -9.55 -43.79 4.58
N ASN A 155 -9.59 -43.82 3.24
CA ASN A 155 -10.46 -44.76 2.51
C ASN A 155 -10.10 -46.21 2.83
N ASN A 156 -8.81 -46.55 2.88
CA ASN A 156 -8.35 -47.89 3.25
C ASN A 156 -8.80 -48.30 4.66
N MET A 157 -8.77 -47.36 5.61
CA MET A 157 -9.25 -47.60 6.97
C MET A 157 -10.78 -47.77 7.01
N ALA A 158 -11.52 -46.91 6.31
CA ALA A 158 -12.98 -46.99 6.23
C ALA A 158 -13.44 -48.34 5.64
N THR A 159 -12.81 -48.80 4.55
CA THR A 159 -13.10 -50.10 3.92
C THR A 159 -12.85 -51.26 4.89
N LYS A 160 -11.70 -51.28 5.57
CA LYS A 160 -11.37 -52.34 6.53
C LYS A 160 -12.35 -52.38 7.71
N LEU A 161 -12.77 -51.22 8.22
CA LEU A 161 -13.76 -51.13 9.29
C LEU A 161 -15.13 -51.66 8.83
N ASN A 162 -15.58 -51.29 7.64
CA ASN A 162 -16.83 -51.81 7.07
C ASN A 162 -16.80 -53.33 6.89
N GLU A 163 -15.69 -53.89 6.39
CA GLU A 163 -15.51 -55.34 6.27
C GLU A 163 -15.57 -56.04 7.64
N LEU A 164 -14.94 -55.46 8.67
CA LEU A 164 -15.01 -55.99 10.04
C LEU A 164 -16.43 -55.98 10.59
N ILE A 165 -17.19 -54.91 10.36
CA ILE A 165 -18.60 -54.79 10.80
C ILE A 165 -19.48 -55.83 10.09
N GLU A 166 -19.34 -56.00 8.78
CA GLU A 166 -20.11 -56.99 8.00
C GLU A 166 -19.79 -58.43 8.42
N ASN A 167 -18.51 -58.74 8.67
CA ASN A 167 -18.11 -60.03 9.20
C ASN A 167 -18.75 -60.31 10.57
N LEU A 168 -18.76 -59.33 11.48
CA LEU A 168 -19.42 -59.45 12.78
C LEU A 168 -20.93 -59.71 12.65
N LYS A 169 -21.62 -59.00 11.75
CA LYS A 169 -23.06 -59.24 11.48
C LYS A 169 -23.31 -60.65 10.94
N THR A 170 -22.45 -61.11 10.03
CA THR A 170 -22.59 -62.44 9.40
C THR A 170 -22.42 -63.55 10.44
N GLU A 171 -21.43 -63.43 11.33
CA GLU A 171 -21.23 -64.38 12.41
C GLU A 171 -22.36 -64.35 13.45
N GLN A 172 -22.92 -63.18 13.77
CA GLN A 172 -24.11 -63.09 14.63
C GLN A 172 -25.33 -63.76 14.01
N ASN A 173 -25.55 -63.62 12.70
CA ASN A 173 -26.66 -64.27 12.00
C ASN A 173 -26.51 -65.80 12.02
N LYS A 174 -25.30 -66.32 11.75
CA LYS A 174 -25.02 -67.76 11.85
C LYS A 174 -25.30 -68.32 13.26
N GLN A 175 -24.93 -67.60 14.31
CA GLN A 175 -25.24 -68.02 15.68
C GLN A 175 -26.76 -68.03 15.92
N LYS A 176 -27.49 -67.01 15.49
CA LYS A 176 -28.96 -66.98 15.62
C LYS A 176 -29.65 -68.12 14.89
N ASP A 177 -29.17 -68.49 13.70
CA ASP A 177 -29.72 -69.58 12.90
C ASP A 177 -29.41 -70.96 13.49
N PHE A 178 -28.37 -71.08 14.32
CA PHE A 178 -28.03 -72.34 15.00
C PHE A 178 -28.94 -72.65 16.19
N PHE A 179 -29.52 -71.63 16.83
CA PHE A 179 -30.36 -71.78 18.03
C PHE A 179 -31.87 -71.74 17.76
N ASN A 180 -32.30 -71.57 16.51
CA ASN A 180 -33.71 -71.67 16.07
C ASN A 180 -33.93 -72.97 15.28
#